data_AF-A0A3P6SK43-F1
#
_entry.id   AF-A0A3P6SK43-F1
#
_cell.length_a   1.000
_cell.length_b   1.000
_cell.length_c   1.000
_cell.angle_alpha   90.00
_cell.angle_beta   90.00
_cell.angle_gamma   90.00
#
_symmetry.space_group_name_H-M   'P 1'
#
loop_
_entity.id
_entity.type
_entity.pdbx_description
1 polymer ?
#
loop_
_entity_poly.entity_id
_entity_poly.type
_entity_poly.pdbx_seq_one_letter_code
_entity_poly.pdbx_strand_id
1 'polypeptide(L)'
;MGFPPEVEGEVHSVANLAQTYSHRALKVSSSSGLLCLAILGDNLQGVNRQAVLSSIRASQREDGSFWSEGQGSESDMRFVYCAVAICHILQDYSYIDWDLLKSFIRASLNYDGGIGQGPGDESHGGSTFCAIASLSLSNRLWDESVLTRKEISRLVKWALWKHDHGFHGRAHKDDDSCYAFWIGATLEVRLCLI
;
A
#
# COMPACT_ATOMS: atom_id res chain seq x y z
N MET A 1 38.38 10.00 -36.20
CA MET A 1 36.97 10.23 -35.88
C MET A 1 36.82 10.00 -34.39
N GLY A 2 36.73 11.07 -33.60
CA GLY A 2 36.58 10.99 -32.14
C GLY A 2 35.11 10.82 -31.78
N PHE A 3 34.82 9.94 -30.82
CA PHE A 3 33.48 9.80 -30.27
C PHE A 3 33.07 11.10 -29.55
N PRO A 4 31.80 11.52 -29.64
CA PRO A 4 31.31 12.67 -28.88
C PRO A 4 31.33 12.36 -27.38
N PRO A 5 31.48 13.38 -26.51
CA PRO A 5 31.48 13.20 -25.07
C PRO A 5 30.10 12.72 -24.59
N GLU A 6 30.11 11.81 -23.61
CA GLU A 6 28.91 11.35 -22.92
C GLU A 6 28.21 12.54 -22.26
N VAL A 7 26.93 12.73 -22.58
CA VAL A 7 26.06 13.69 -21.91
C VAL A 7 25.77 13.13 -20.52
N GLU A 8 26.24 13.81 -19.47
CA GLU A 8 25.84 13.54 -18.09
C GLU A 8 24.31 13.73 -17.99
N GLY A 9 23.58 12.61 -17.95
CA GLY A 9 22.14 12.62 -17.73
C GLY A 9 21.83 13.07 -16.31
N GLU A 10 20.85 13.97 -16.17
CA GLU A 10 20.30 14.40 -14.88
C GLU A 10 19.97 13.20 -13.99
N VAL A 11 20.48 13.22 -12.76
CA VAL A 11 20.18 12.22 -11.74
C VAL A 11 18.76 12.47 -11.24
N HIS A 12 17.76 11.91 -11.93
CA HIS A 12 16.42 11.81 -11.36
C HIS A 12 16.45 10.78 -10.22
N SER A 13 16.28 11.27 -9.00
CA SER A 13 16.05 10.48 -7.80
C SER A 13 14.67 9.82 -7.85
N VAL A 14 14.50 8.79 -8.69
CA VAL A 14 13.27 8.01 -8.74
C VAL A 14 13.24 7.03 -7.57
N ALA A 15 12.58 7.43 -6.49
CA ALA A 15 12.14 6.51 -5.46
C ALA A 15 10.94 5.71 -5.98
N ASN A 16 10.98 4.39 -5.78
CA ASN A 16 9.98 3.45 -6.25
C ASN A 16 9.35 2.76 -5.04
N LEU A 17 8.03 2.89 -4.87
CA LEU A 17 7.30 2.34 -3.72
C LEU A 17 7.09 0.82 -3.82
N ALA A 18 7.22 0.22 -5.02
CA ALA A 18 6.69 -1.12 -5.28
C ALA A 18 7.68 -2.12 -5.91
N GLN A 19 8.82 -1.69 -6.46
CA GLN A 19 9.77 -2.62 -7.07
C GLN A 19 10.94 -3.00 -6.17
N THR A 20 11.27 -4.29 -6.16
CA THR A 20 12.44 -4.89 -5.49
C THR A 20 13.76 -4.63 -6.22
N TYR A 21 13.72 -4.14 -7.47
CA TYR A 21 14.92 -3.97 -8.30
C TYR A 21 14.90 -2.64 -9.08
N SER A 22 15.37 -1.55 -8.46
CA SER A 22 15.85 -0.41 -9.24
C SER A 22 17.32 -0.62 -9.58
N HIS A 23 17.61 -0.64 -10.88
CA HIS A 23 18.85 -1.10 -11.48
C HIS A 23 19.97 -0.04 -11.38
N ARG A 24 20.36 0.38 -10.16
CA ARG A 24 21.65 1.03 -9.87
C ARG A 24 21.84 1.19 -8.35
N ALA A 25 22.79 0.44 -7.82
CA ALA A 25 23.51 0.64 -6.55
C ALA A 25 22.72 1.15 -5.33
N LEU A 26 22.40 0.24 -4.40
CA LEU A 26 22.41 0.48 -2.95
C LEU A 26 21.58 1.68 -2.43
N LYS A 27 20.25 1.68 -2.64
CA LYS A 27 19.29 2.32 -1.73
C LYS A 27 18.01 1.49 -1.66
N VAL A 28 17.84 0.73 -0.59
CA VAL A 28 16.61 -0.03 -0.31
C VAL A 28 15.53 0.98 0.09
N SER A 29 14.76 1.47 -0.87
CA SER A 29 13.69 2.46 -0.65
C SER A 29 12.28 1.90 -0.85
N SER A 30 12.15 0.67 -1.37
CA SER A 30 10.86 0.00 -1.54
C SER A 30 10.43 -0.74 -0.28
N SER A 31 9.11 -0.89 -0.12
CA SER A 31 8.50 -1.57 1.02
C SER A 31 9.02 -3.01 1.17
N SER A 32 9.07 -3.77 0.06
CA SER A 32 9.58 -5.15 0.04
C SER A 32 11.03 -5.24 0.46
N GLY A 33 11.88 -4.33 0.00
CA GLY A 33 13.29 -4.33 0.38
C GLY A 33 13.49 -4.03 1.86
N LEU A 34 12.78 -3.04 2.41
CA LEU A 34 12.83 -2.73 3.85
C LEU A 34 12.26 -3.89 4.68
N LEU A 35 11.20 -4.55 4.21
CA LEU A 35 10.63 -5.72 4.85
C LEU A 35 11.63 -6.88 4.88
N CYS A 36 12.32 -7.16 3.77
CA CYS A 36 13.37 -8.18 3.73
C CYS A 36 14.49 -7.89 4.74
N LEU A 37 14.96 -6.63 4.82
CA LEU A 37 15.97 -6.23 5.81
C LEU A 37 15.45 -6.44 7.25
N ALA A 38 14.21 -6.04 7.53
CA ALA A 38 13.60 -6.22 8.85
C ALA A 38 13.45 -7.71 9.21
N ILE A 39 13.01 -8.56 8.28
CA ILE A 39 12.89 -10.02 8.48
C ILE A 39 14.27 -10.64 8.76
N LEU A 40 15.32 -10.17 8.08
CA LEU A 40 16.70 -10.63 8.28
C LEU A 40 17.34 -10.08 9.57
N GLY A 41 16.64 -9.25 10.34
CA GLY A 41 17.11 -8.67 11.60
C GLY A 41 18.09 -7.51 11.43
N ASP A 42 18.11 -6.85 10.26
CA ASP A 42 18.91 -5.65 10.03
C ASP A 42 18.45 -4.50 10.94
N ASN A 43 19.39 -3.66 11.38
CA ASN A 43 19.10 -2.54 12.27
C ASN A 43 18.68 -1.25 11.53
N LEU A 44 18.62 -1.30 10.20
CA LEU A 44 18.26 -0.23 9.26
C LEU A 44 19.12 1.04 9.36
N GLN A 45 20.30 0.97 10.00
CA GLN A 45 21.20 2.14 10.11
C GLN A 45 21.80 2.55 8.76
N GLY A 46 21.96 1.60 7.83
CA GLY A 46 22.41 1.88 6.47
C GLY A 46 21.33 2.51 5.57
N VAL A 47 20.07 2.54 6.01
CA VAL A 47 18.97 3.14 5.23
C VAL A 47 18.98 4.65 5.42
N ASN A 48 19.02 5.38 4.31
CA ASN A 48 18.82 6.84 4.34
C ASN A 48 17.34 7.16 4.60
N ARG A 49 16.96 7.15 5.88
CA ARG A 49 15.58 7.37 6.34
C ARG A 49 14.97 8.64 5.79
N GLN A 50 15.71 9.75 5.86
CA GLN A 50 15.24 11.06 5.40
C GLN A 50 14.91 11.04 3.91
N ALA A 51 15.79 10.48 3.08
CA ALA A 51 15.53 10.39 1.64
C ALA A 51 14.29 9.53 1.34
N VAL A 52 14.15 8.38 2.00
CA VAL A 52 13.00 7.48 1.81
C VAL A 52 11.69 8.18 2.21
N LEU A 53 11.63 8.80 3.39
CA LEU A 53 10.43 9.48 3.89
C LEU A 53 10.09 10.73 3.07
N SER A 54 11.08 11.51 2.65
CA SER A 54 10.87 12.63 1.72
C SER A 54 10.28 12.17 0.40
N SER A 55 10.68 11.01 -0.10
CA SER A 55 10.08 10.40 -1.29
C SER A 55 8.63 9.98 -1.08
N ILE A 56 8.26 9.45 0.10
CA ILE A 56 6.85 9.17 0.43
C ILE A 56 6.01 10.45 0.27
N ARG A 57 6.44 11.55 0.90
CA ARG A 57 5.73 12.83 0.82
C ARG A 57 5.61 13.33 -0.61
N ALA A 58 6.68 13.23 -1.41
CA ALA A 58 6.69 13.68 -2.81
C ALA A 58 5.82 12.80 -3.73
N SER A 59 5.56 11.56 -3.35
CA SER A 59 4.74 10.61 -4.11
C SER A 59 3.25 10.73 -3.84
N GLN A 60 2.84 11.39 -2.74
CA GLN A 60 1.43 11.56 -2.41
C GLN A 60 0.75 12.55 -3.37
N ARG A 61 -0.40 12.15 -3.89
CA ARG A 61 -1.22 12.90 -4.84
C ARG A 61 -2.28 13.72 -4.13
N GLU A 62 -2.85 14.68 -4.84
CA GLU A 62 -3.95 15.52 -4.36
C GLU A 62 -5.24 14.74 -4.07
N ASP A 63 -5.41 13.56 -4.69
CA ASP A 63 -6.52 12.65 -4.40
C ASP A 63 -6.27 11.76 -3.17
N GLY A 64 -5.08 11.82 -2.56
CA GLY A 64 -4.66 11.04 -1.40
C GLY A 64 -3.98 9.70 -1.70
N SER A 65 -3.93 9.27 -2.96
CA SER A 65 -3.18 8.09 -3.38
C SER A 65 -1.69 8.40 -3.58
N PHE A 66 -0.89 7.39 -3.94
CA PHE A 66 0.56 7.52 -4.08
C PHE A 66 1.01 7.01 -5.43
N TRP A 67 1.89 7.78 -6.08
CA TRP A 67 2.58 7.35 -7.28
C TRP A 67 3.53 6.17 -6.99
N SER A 68 3.50 5.17 -7.85
CA SER A 68 4.38 3.99 -7.77
C SER A 68 5.86 4.32 -7.99
N GLU A 69 6.18 5.07 -9.04
CA GLU A 69 7.53 5.44 -9.46
C GLU A 69 7.53 6.85 -10.08
N GLY A 70 7.75 7.86 -9.23
CA GLY A 70 7.76 9.25 -9.69
C GLY A 70 6.40 9.75 -10.20
N GLN A 71 6.32 11.05 -10.45
CA GLN A 71 5.07 11.71 -10.82
C GLN A 71 4.57 11.25 -12.19
N GLY A 72 3.28 10.93 -12.28
CA GLY A 72 2.61 10.49 -13.51
C GLY A 72 2.65 8.98 -13.77
N SER A 73 3.23 8.18 -12.86
CA SER A 73 3.21 6.71 -12.92
C SER A 73 1.86 6.12 -12.51
N GLU A 74 1.72 4.81 -12.36
CA GLU A 74 0.49 4.24 -11.81
C GLU A 74 0.28 4.63 -10.33
N SER A 75 -0.98 4.69 -9.90
CA SER A 75 -1.36 5.08 -8.54
C SER A 75 -2.64 4.38 -8.11
N ASP A 76 -2.56 3.55 -7.08
CA ASP A 76 -3.68 2.80 -6.49
C ASP A 76 -3.39 2.38 -5.03
N MET A 77 -4.33 1.64 -4.45
CA MET A 77 -4.30 1.16 -3.06
C MET A 77 -3.04 0.37 -2.68
N ARG A 78 -2.34 -0.26 -3.63
CA ARG A 78 -1.06 -0.96 -3.36
C ARG A 78 -0.02 0.02 -2.83
N PHE A 79 0.08 1.20 -3.44
CA PHE A 79 1.09 2.19 -3.06
C PHE A 79 0.73 2.94 -1.80
N VAL A 80 -0.56 3.02 -1.46
CA VAL A 80 -1.02 3.43 -0.11
C VAL A 80 -0.43 2.49 0.94
N TYR A 81 -0.60 1.17 0.74
CA TYR A 81 -0.02 0.18 1.65
C TYR A 81 1.50 0.25 1.71
N CYS A 82 2.19 0.36 0.57
CA CYS A 82 3.65 0.50 0.57
C CYS A 82 4.11 1.73 1.35
N ALA A 83 3.50 2.90 1.12
CA ALA A 83 3.85 4.13 1.81
C ALA A 83 3.66 3.99 3.33
N VAL A 84 2.51 3.47 3.77
CA VAL A 84 2.22 3.30 5.21
C VAL A 84 3.11 2.23 5.84
N ALA A 85 3.41 1.13 5.14
CA ALA A 85 4.31 0.08 5.63
C ALA A 85 5.74 0.59 5.78
N ILE A 86 6.24 1.40 4.83
CA ILE A 86 7.55 2.05 4.94
C ILE A 86 7.59 2.98 6.16
N CYS A 87 6.58 3.83 6.33
CA CYS A 87 6.45 4.70 7.50
C CYS A 87 6.39 3.90 8.81
N HIS A 88 5.69 2.77 8.83
CA HIS A 88 5.63 1.88 9.99
C HIS A 88 7.00 1.25 10.30
N ILE A 89 7.70 0.70 9.31
CA ILE A 89 9.03 0.10 9.51
C ILE A 89 10.03 1.15 10.02
N LEU A 90 9.97 2.37 9.49
CA LEU A 90 10.86 3.46 9.88
C LEU A 90 10.38 4.24 11.13
N GLN A 91 9.19 3.93 11.65
CA GLN A 91 8.55 4.54 12.82
C GLN A 91 8.34 6.06 12.69
N ASP A 92 7.99 6.53 11.49
CA ASP A 92 7.68 7.95 11.23
C ASP A 92 6.55 8.10 10.20
N TYR A 93 5.42 8.62 10.67
CA TYR A 93 4.20 8.82 9.89
C TYR A 93 3.94 10.29 9.52
N SER A 94 4.85 11.21 9.89
CA SER A 94 4.69 12.66 9.69
C SER A 94 4.77 13.10 8.22
N TYR A 95 5.21 12.20 7.33
CA TYR A 95 5.38 12.44 5.90
C TYR A 95 4.13 12.13 5.06
N ILE A 96 3.07 11.62 5.69
CA ILE A 96 1.79 11.32 5.04
C ILE A 96 0.77 12.41 5.42
N ASP A 97 0.11 12.98 4.41
CA ASP A 97 -1.13 13.73 4.58
C ASP A 97 -2.28 12.74 4.81
N TRP A 98 -2.69 12.60 6.07
CA TRP A 98 -3.72 11.65 6.47
C TRP A 98 -5.13 12.07 6.06
N ASP A 99 -5.37 13.37 5.86
CA ASP A 99 -6.68 13.88 5.46
C ASP A 99 -6.97 13.61 3.98
N LEU A 100 -5.93 13.65 3.14
CA LEU A 100 -6.03 13.20 1.77
C LEU A 100 -6.13 11.67 1.68
N LEU A 101 -5.25 10.94 2.38
CA LEU A 101 -5.23 9.47 2.35
C LEU A 101 -6.57 8.87 2.82
N LYS A 102 -7.15 9.37 3.92
CA LYS A 102 -8.47 8.90 4.38
C LYS A 102 -9.55 9.13 3.32
N SER A 103 -9.48 10.23 2.59
CA SER A 103 -10.45 10.58 1.55
C SER A 103 -10.36 9.60 0.38
N PHE A 104 -9.14 9.21 -0.01
CA PHE A 104 -8.90 8.18 -1.01
C PHE A 104 -9.48 6.82 -0.63
N ILE A 105 -9.17 6.33 0.59
CA ILE A 105 -9.68 5.03 1.08
C ILE A 105 -11.20 5.05 1.14
N ARG A 106 -11.81 6.12 1.67
CA ARG A 106 -13.27 6.26 1.76
C ARG A 106 -13.92 6.28 0.37
N ALA A 107 -13.34 7.00 -0.58
CA ALA A 107 -13.85 7.05 -1.95
C ALA A 107 -13.70 5.71 -2.70
N SER A 108 -12.81 4.82 -2.22
CA SER A 108 -12.59 3.49 -2.79
C SER A 108 -13.43 2.38 -2.13
N LEU A 109 -14.22 2.69 -1.09
CA LEU A 109 -15.15 1.76 -0.46
C LEU A 109 -16.43 1.62 -1.29
N ASN A 110 -16.77 0.40 -1.66
CA ASN A 110 -17.90 0.12 -2.53
C ASN A 110 -19.17 -0.30 -1.78
N TYR A 111 -20.28 -0.30 -2.52
CA TYR A 111 -21.61 -0.67 -2.01
C TYR A 111 -21.70 -2.15 -1.58
N ASP A 112 -20.85 -3.03 -2.09
CA ASP A 112 -20.79 -4.44 -1.71
C ASP A 112 -20.01 -4.66 -0.39
N GLY A 113 -19.31 -3.64 0.11
CA GLY A 113 -18.53 -3.64 1.34
C GLY A 113 -17.03 -3.85 1.14
N GLY A 114 -16.58 -4.21 -0.06
CA GLY A 114 -15.15 -4.31 -0.37
C GLY A 114 -14.54 -2.97 -0.80
N ILE A 115 -13.23 -2.98 -1.04
CA ILE A 115 -12.46 -1.80 -1.47
C ILE A 115 -11.78 -2.08 -2.81
N GLY A 116 -11.90 -1.13 -3.73
CA GLY A 116 -11.27 -1.16 -5.06
C GLY A 116 -9.82 -0.66 -5.09
N GLN A 117 -9.17 -0.75 -6.25
CA GLN A 117 -7.81 -0.19 -6.45
C GLN A 117 -7.82 1.34 -6.33
N GLY A 118 -8.85 2.00 -6.84
CA GLY A 118 -9.19 3.38 -6.56
C GLY A 118 -10.70 3.63 -6.58
N PRO A 119 -11.12 4.91 -6.51
CA PRO A 119 -12.53 5.29 -6.52
C PRO A 119 -13.25 4.82 -7.78
N GLY A 120 -14.35 4.09 -7.59
CA GLY A 120 -15.18 3.56 -8.69
C GLY A 120 -14.72 2.21 -9.25
N ASP A 121 -13.54 1.70 -8.85
CA ASP A 121 -13.09 0.38 -9.26
C ASP A 121 -13.80 -0.74 -8.50
N GLU A 122 -13.90 -1.92 -9.12
CA GLU A 122 -14.47 -3.10 -8.49
C GLU A 122 -13.71 -3.51 -7.20
N SER A 123 -14.47 -3.91 -6.18
CA SER A 123 -13.92 -4.44 -4.94
C SER A 123 -13.00 -5.63 -5.18
N HIS A 124 -11.81 -5.59 -4.60
CA HIS A 124 -10.78 -6.60 -4.84
C HIS A 124 -10.07 -7.00 -3.54
N GLY A 125 -9.79 -8.28 -3.36
CA GLY A 125 -9.21 -8.83 -2.13
C GLY A 125 -7.85 -8.21 -1.80
N GLY A 126 -6.98 -8.04 -2.80
CA GLY A 126 -5.68 -7.39 -2.62
C GLY A 126 -5.81 -5.92 -2.19
N SER A 127 -6.68 -5.14 -2.85
CA SER A 127 -6.88 -3.72 -2.51
C SER A 127 -7.53 -3.56 -1.13
N THR A 128 -8.47 -4.44 -0.81
CA THR A 128 -9.12 -4.49 0.51
C THR A 128 -8.10 -4.76 1.61
N PHE A 129 -7.22 -5.74 1.43
CA PHE A 129 -6.10 -5.97 2.34
C PHE A 129 -5.22 -4.72 2.46
N CYS A 130 -4.79 -4.12 1.34
CA CYS A 130 -3.92 -2.96 1.36
C CYS A 130 -4.52 -1.80 2.18
N ALA A 131 -5.82 -1.52 2.02
CA ALA A 131 -6.51 -0.49 2.79
C ALA A 131 -6.59 -0.84 4.28
N ILE A 132 -7.06 -2.05 4.61
CA ILE A 132 -7.25 -2.48 6.01
C ILE A 132 -5.92 -2.59 6.76
N ALA A 133 -4.89 -3.15 6.13
CA ALA A 133 -3.56 -3.22 6.69
C ALA A 133 -2.96 -1.82 6.90
N SER A 134 -3.14 -0.88 5.96
CA SER A 134 -2.70 0.51 6.13
C SER A 134 -3.35 1.18 7.34
N LEU A 135 -4.68 1.02 7.49
CA LEU A 135 -5.40 1.56 8.63
C LEU A 135 -4.98 0.90 9.95
N SER A 136 -4.72 -0.41 9.94
CA SER A 136 -4.25 -1.12 11.14
C SER A 136 -2.84 -0.70 11.54
N LEU A 137 -1.89 -0.63 10.59
CA LEU A 137 -0.51 -0.24 10.83
C LEU A 137 -0.38 1.20 11.33
N SER A 138 -1.35 2.06 11.04
CA SER A 138 -1.39 3.45 11.49
C SER A 138 -2.29 3.69 12.71
N ASN A 139 -2.85 2.62 13.33
CA ASN A 139 -3.81 2.70 14.44
C ASN A 139 -5.09 3.51 14.12
N ARG A 140 -5.53 3.53 12.86
CA ARG A 140 -6.71 4.27 12.36
C ARG A 140 -7.88 3.39 11.92
N LEU A 141 -7.74 2.08 12.06
CA LEU A 141 -8.79 1.14 11.66
C LEU A 141 -10.04 1.26 12.56
N TRP A 142 -9.85 1.59 13.83
CA TRP A 142 -10.88 1.45 14.87
C TRP A 142 -11.33 2.77 15.51
N ASP A 143 -10.72 3.89 15.11
CA ASP A 143 -11.04 5.22 15.61
C ASP A 143 -12.23 5.88 14.89
N GLU A 144 -12.82 5.17 13.92
CA GLU A 144 -13.91 5.63 13.04
C GLU A 144 -13.58 6.89 12.21
N SER A 145 -12.31 7.28 12.12
CA SER A 145 -11.87 8.44 11.32
C SER A 145 -11.92 8.17 9.82
N VAL A 146 -11.80 6.91 9.42
CA VAL A 146 -11.83 6.48 8.01
C VAL A 146 -13.03 5.59 7.71
N LEU A 147 -13.21 4.51 8.47
CA LEU A 147 -14.32 3.56 8.30
C LEU A 147 -15.10 3.45 9.61
N THR A 148 -16.42 3.50 9.52
CA THR A 148 -17.32 3.25 10.66
C THR A 148 -17.33 1.76 11.02
N ARG A 149 -17.69 1.41 12.26
CA ARG A 149 -17.87 0.01 12.67
C ARG A 149 -18.82 -0.75 11.76
N LYS A 150 -19.89 -0.10 11.29
CA LYS A 150 -20.88 -0.68 10.37
C LYS A 150 -20.28 -1.00 8.99
N GLU A 151 -19.43 -0.12 8.47
CA GLU A 151 -18.70 -0.36 7.21
C GLU A 151 -17.72 -1.52 7.37
N ILE A 152 -17.00 -1.58 8.49
CA ILE A 152 -16.11 -2.71 8.80
C ILE A 152 -16.89 -4.02 8.88
N SER A 153 -18.04 -4.07 9.55
CA SER A 153 -18.88 -5.28 9.59
C SER A 153 -19.35 -5.71 8.18
N ARG A 154 -19.64 -4.76 7.29
CA ARG A 154 -19.99 -5.06 5.88
C ARG A 154 -18.78 -5.62 5.12
N LEU A 155 -17.60 -5.07 5.35
CA LEU A 155 -16.35 -5.54 4.76
C LEU A 155 -16.01 -6.96 5.22
N VAL A 156 -16.18 -7.27 6.50
CA VAL A 156 -16.02 -8.65 7.02
C VAL A 156 -16.96 -9.60 6.31
N LYS A 157 -18.24 -9.24 6.17
CA LYS A 157 -19.20 -10.05 5.44
C LYS A 157 -18.81 -10.23 3.97
N TRP A 158 -18.35 -9.17 3.31
CA TRP A 158 -17.85 -9.23 1.93
C TRP A 158 -16.66 -10.19 1.79
N ALA A 159 -15.70 -10.13 2.71
CA ALA A 159 -14.53 -11.00 2.74
C ALA A 159 -14.91 -12.47 3.01
N LEU A 160 -15.86 -12.74 3.91
CA LEU A 160 -16.37 -14.09 4.15
C LEU A 160 -17.06 -14.68 2.91
N TRP A 161 -17.74 -13.85 2.12
CA TRP A 161 -18.34 -14.25 0.83
C TRP A 161 -17.31 -14.51 -0.28
N LYS A 162 -16.02 -14.27 -0.03
CA LYS A 162 -14.96 -14.66 -0.95
C LYS A 162 -14.52 -16.10 -0.77
N HIS A 163 -15.02 -16.80 0.24
CA HIS A 163 -14.74 -18.21 0.44
C HIS A 163 -15.74 -19.08 -0.34
N ASP A 164 -15.21 -19.99 -1.15
CA ASP A 164 -15.96 -21.10 -1.73
C ASP A 164 -15.25 -22.42 -1.41
N HIS A 165 -14.47 -22.98 -2.34
CA HIS A 165 -13.56 -24.09 -2.08
C HIS A 165 -12.20 -23.60 -1.54
N GLY A 166 -11.74 -22.47 -2.08
CA GLY A 166 -10.65 -21.65 -1.60
C GLY A 166 -11.14 -20.21 -1.43
N PHE A 167 -10.35 -19.25 -1.90
CA PHE A 167 -10.75 -17.84 -1.90
C PHE A 167 -10.61 -17.23 -3.30
N HIS A 168 -11.56 -16.40 -3.69
CA HIS A 168 -11.52 -15.59 -4.92
C HIS A 168 -11.42 -14.10 -4.60
N GLY A 169 -10.75 -13.35 -5.46
CA GLY A 169 -10.46 -11.93 -5.18
C GLY A 169 -11.65 -10.98 -5.33
N ARG A 170 -12.65 -11.35 -6.12
CA ARG A 170 -13.78 -10.48 -6.50
C ARG A 170 -14.96 -11.32 -6.99
N ALA A 171 -16.14 -10.72 -7.03
CA ALA A 171 -17.37 -11.44 -7.37
C ALA A 171 -17.28 -12.13 -8.74
N HIS A 172 -17.85 -13.34 -8.83
CA HIS A 172 -17.94 -14.13 -10.06
C HIS A 172 -16.61 -14.44 -10.74
N LYS A 173 -15.53 -14.56 -9.96
CA LYS A 173 -14.23 -15.06 -10.41
C LYS A 173 -13.88 -16.34 -9.70
N ASP A 174 -13.03 -17.13 -10.34
CA ASP A 174 -12.53 -18.39 -9.80
C ASP A 174 -11.62 -18.14 -8.59
N ASP A 175 -11.53 -19.17 -7.75
CA ASP A 175 -10.63 -19.18 -6.60
C ASP A 175 -9.16 -19.17 -7.05
N ASP A 176 -8.32 -18.46 -6.31
CA ASP A 176 -6.87 -18.46 -6.46
C ASP A 176 -6.22 -18.52 -5.07
N SER A 177 -5.24 -19.41 -4.95
CA SER A 177 -4.42 -19.64 -3.76
C SER A 177 -3.89 -18.36 -3.10
N CYS A 178 -3.54 -17.32 -3.86
CA CYS A 178 -3.01 -16.09 -3.27
C CYS A 178 -4.04 -15.36 -2.39
N TYR A 179 -5.34 -15.54 -2.63
CA TYR A 179 -6.39 -14.93 -1.81
C TYR A 179 -6.56 -15.61 -0.45
N ALA A 180 -5.97 -16.79 -0.23
CA ALA A 180 -5.85 -17.32 1.13
C ALA A 180 -5.09 -16.34 2.03
N PHE A 181 -4.06 -15.66 1.50
CA PHE A 181 -3.40 -14.57 2.20
C PHE A 181 -4.24 -13.29 2.16
N TRP A 182 -4.58 -12.77 0.98
CA TRP A 182 -5.20 -11.44 0.88
C TRP A 182 -6.54 -11.34 1.62
N ILE A 183 -7.41 -12.35 1.52
CA ILE A 183 -8.68 -12.38 2.25
C ILE A 183 -8.46 -12.82 3.70
N GLY A 184 -7.68 -13.88 3.92
CA GLY A 184 -7.42 -14.41 5.26
C GLY A 184 -6.79 -13.39 6.20
N ALA A 185 -5.72 -12.71 5.75
CA ALA A 185 -5.06 -11.67 6.52
C ALA A 185 -5.98 -10.45 6.74
N THR A 186 -6.82 -10.10 5.76
CA THR A 186 -7.83 -9.04 5.96
C THR A 186 -8.76 -9.37 7.13
N LEU A 187 -9.25 -10.61 7.21
CA LEU A 187 -10.10 -11.08 8.31
C LEU A 187 -9.33 -11.18 9.64
N GLU A 188 -8.05 -11.56 9.59
CA GLU A 188 -7.19 -11.70 10.78
C GLU A 188 -6.86 -10.37 11.44
N VAL A 189 -6.82 -9.25 10.69
CA VAL A 189 -6.49 -7.89 11.18
C VAL A 189 -7.53 -7.39 12.19
N ARG A 190 -7.57 -8.04 13.36
CA ARG A 190 -8.52 -7.96 14.48
C ARG A 190 -9.97 -7.63 14.11
N LEU A 191 -10.41 -7.89 12.88
CA LEU A 191 -11.75 -7.53 12.42
C LEU A 191 -12.83 -8.37 13.13
N CYS A 192 -12.43 -9.50 13.70
CA CYS A 192 -13.30 -10.48 14.36
C CYS A 192 -13.35 -10.42 15.90
N LEU A 193 -12.80 -9.39 16.56
CA LEU A 193 -12.81 -9.26 18.04
C LEU A 193 -13.84 -8.26 18.59
N ILE A 194 -15.04 -8.20 18.01
CA ILE A 194 -16.17 -7.42 18.55
C ILE A 194 -17.37 -8.34 18.75
#